data_AF-A0A7W9PQN7-F1
#
_entry.id   AF-A0A7W9PQN7-F1
#
_cell.length_a   1.000
_cell.length_b   1.000
_cell.length_c   1.000
_cell.angle_alpha   90.00
_cell.angle_beta   90.00
_cell.angle_gamma   90.00
#
_symmetry.space_group_name_H-M   'P 1'
#
loop_
_entity.id
_entity.type
_entity.pdbx_description
1 polymer ?
#
loop_
_entity_poly.entity_id
_entity_poly.type
_entity_poly.pdbx_seq_one_letter_code
_entity_poly.pdbx_strand_id
1 'polypeptide(L)' 'MTAKQKDYATRRAEAAQSARRAAGYCGLKHQNGKAWCTRRPHADRRHEDYYTGRHSITDTTGTVWFE' A
#
# COMPACT_ATOMS: atom_id res chain seq x y z
N MET A 1 11.22 -13.78 15.46
CA MET A 1 11.74 -12.40 15.57
C MET A 1 10.87 -11.49 14.71
N THR A 2 9.85 -10.86 15.27
CA THR A 2 8.99 -9.94 14.53
C THR A 2 9.77 -8.65 14.30
N ALA A 3 10.27 -8.45 13.08
CA ALA A 3 10.87 -7.18 12.69
C ALA A 3 9.92 -6.05 13.10
N LYS A 4 10.40 -5.08 13.88
CA LYS A 4 9.61 -3.93 14.33
C LYS A 4 9.02 -3.28 13.06
N GLN A 5 7.70 -3.31 12.92
CA GLN A 5 7.06 -2.76 11.72
C GLN A 5 7.43 -1.28 11.61
N LYS A 6 7.85 -0.86 10.41
CA LYS A 6 8.22 0.54 10.15
C LYS A 6 7.00 1.43 10.36
N ASP A 7 7.20 2.56 11.03
CA ASP A 7 6.15 3.55 11.23
C ASP A 7 5.67 4.14 9.89
N TYR A 8 4.55 4.85 9.94
CA TYR A 8 3.92 5.43 8.75
C TYR A 8 4.84 6.41 8.01
N ALA A 9 5.56 7.30 8.72
CA ALA A 9 6.40 8.30 8.10
C ALA A 9 7.55 7.66 7.33
N THR A 10 8.18 6.64 7.91
CA THR A 10 9.21 5.84 7.25
C THR A 10 8.67 5.15 5.99
N ARG A 11 7.53 4.44 6.10
CA ARG A 11 6.91 3.75 4.94
C ARG A 11 6.52 4.73 3.83
N ARG A 12 6.08 5.93 4.19
CA ARG A 12 5.71 6.98 3.22
C ARG A 12 6.93 7.54 2.51
N ALA A 13 8.04 7.77 3.21
CA ALA A 13 9.30 8.20 2.60
C ALA A 13 9.84 7.15 1.62
N GLU A 14 9.80 5.87 2.00
CA GLU A 14 10.19 4.77 1.10
C GLU A 14 9.29 4.67 -0.11
N ALA A 15 7.97 4.85 0.08
CA ALA A 15 7.02 4.86 -1.02
C ALA A 15 7.35 5.98 -2.02
N ALA A 16 7.68 7.18 -1.55
CA ALA A 16 8.01 8.33 -2.39
C ALA A 16 9.24 8.07 -3.30
N GLN A 17 10.18 7.24 -2.85
CA GLN A 17 11.40 6.89 -3.59
C GLN A 17 11.27 5.56 -4.35
N SER A 18 10.12 4.89 -4.29
CA SER A 18 9.95 3.56 -4.86
C SER A 18 9.64 3.56 -6.36
N ALA A 19 9.99 2.47 -7.05
CA ALA A 19 9.57 2.23 -8.42
C ALA A 19 8.05 2.26 -8.61
N ARG A 20 7.26 1.94 -7.56
CA ARG A 20 5.79 2.04 -7.60
C ARG A 20 5.33 3.49 -7.75
N ARG A 21 6.02 4.42 -7.07
CA ARG A 21 5.74 5.85 -7.22
C ARG A 21 6.12 6.36 -8.61
N ALA A 22 7.25 5.90 -9.15
CA ALA A 22 7.64 6.18 -10.52
C ALA A 22 6.64 5.63 -11.55
N ALA A 23 6.02 4.48 -11.26
CA ALA A 23 4.94 3.89 -12.06
C ALA A 23 3.58 4.58 -11.89
N GLY A 24 3.49 5.68 -11.12
CA GLY A 24 2.26 6.45 -10.96
C GLY A 24 1.32 5.97 -9.86
N TYR A 25 1.78 5.11 -8.95
CA TYR A 25 1.01 4.64 -7.80
C TYR A 25 1.36 5.40 -6.50
N CYS A 26 0.51 5.27 -5.49
CA CYS A 26 0.77 5.72 -4.13
C CYS A 26 2.00 4.99 -3.56
N GLY A 27 2.05 3.66 -3.72
CA GLY A 27 3.21 2.84 -3.39
C GLY A 27 3.42 2.58 -1.89
N LEU A 28 2.55 3.12 -1.02
CA LEU A 28 2.65 2.93 0.42
C LEU A 28 2.55 1.45 0.78
N LYS A 29 3.54 0.93 1.51
CA LYS A 29 3.51 -0.45 2.01
C LYS A 29 2.55 -0.54 3.20
N HIS A 30 1.69 -1.56 3.22
CA HIS A 30 0.83 -1.85 4.37
C HIS A 30 1.67 -2.22 5.60
N GLN A 31 1.18 -1.91 6.80
CA GLN A 31 1.87 -2.16 8.09
C GLN A 31 2.35 -3.62 8.24
N ASN A 32 1.52 -4.60 7.88
CA ASN A 32 1.87 -6.03 7.93
C ASN A 32 2.92 -6.46 6.89
N GLY A 33 3.33 -5.55 5.99
CA GLY A 33 4.32 -5.77 4.95
C GLY A 33 3.89 -6.63 3.76
N LYS A 34 2.63 -7.08 3.72
CA LYS A 34 2.10 -8.02 2.71
C LYS A 34 1.41 -7.36 1.51
N ALA A 35 1.10 -6.06 1.59
CA ALA A 35 0.37 -5.34 0.53
C ALA A 35 1.00 -3.98 0.24
N TRP A 36 0.73 -3.42 -0.95
CA TRP A 36 1.14 -2.07 -1.34
C TRP A 36 0.00 -1.30 -1.98
N CYS A 37 -0.07 0.01 -1.70
CA CYS A 37 -1.16 0.83 -2.23
C CYS A 37 -0.93 1.01 -3.74
N THR A 38 -1.85 0.47 -4.53
CA THR A 38 -1.85 0.55 -5.99
C THR A 38 -2.89 1.53 -6.52
N ARG A 39 -3.49 2.36 -5.64
CA ARG A 39 -4.18 3.58 -6.07
C ARG A 39 -3.18 4.58 -6.67
N ARG A 40 -3.68 5.48 -7.53
CA ARG A 40 -2.95 6.70 -7.92
C ARG A 40 -2.66 7.57 -6.69
N PRO A 41 -1.64 8.45 -6.71
CA PRO A 41 -1.40 9.42 -5.66
C PRO A 41 -2.71 10.11 -5.20
N HIS A 42 -2.98 10.06 -3.90
CA HIS A 42 -4.22 10.57 -3.31
C HIS A 42 -3.89 11.35 -2.02
N ALA A 43 -4.80 12.22 -1.60
CA ALA A 43 -4.68 13.02 -0.38
C ALA A 43 -5.47 12.44 0.80
N ASP A 44 -6.41 11.53 0.54
CA ASP A 44 -7.19 10.86 1.58
C ASP A 44 -6.37 9.78 2.31
N ARG A 45 -6.87 9.37 3.48
CA ARG A 45 -6.25 8.39 4.38
C ARG A 45 -6.44 6.93 3.96
N ARG A 46 -7.24 6.67 2.92
CA ARG A 46 -7.59 5.32 2.50
C ARG A 46 -6.54 4.80 1.52
N HIS A 47 -6.02 3.62 1.79
CA HIS A 47 -5.09 2.93 0.92
C HIS A 47 -5.68 1.60 0.48
N GLU A 48 -5.34 1.19 -0.74
CA GLU A 48 -5.93 0.02 -1.36
C GLU A 48 -4.95 -0.66 -2.30
N ASP A 49 -4.83 -1.98 -2.14
CA ASP A 49 -4.10 -2.86 -3.03
C ASP A 49 -5.11 -3.60 -3.90
N TYR A 50 -5.20 -3.22 -5.17
CA TYR A 50 -6.04 -3.90 -6.13
C TYR A 50 -5.63 -5.33 -6.41
N TYR A 51 -4.41 -5.79 -6.11
CA TYR A 51 -3.92 -7.11 -6.55
C TYR A 51 -3.83 -8.12 -5.41
N THR A 52 -3.47 -7.68 -4.19
CA THR A 52 -3.29 -8.57 -3.05
C THR A 52 -4.51 -8.59 -2.15
N GLY A 53 -4.94 -9.78 -1.69
CA GLY A 53 -6.03 -9.93 -0.72
C GLY A 53 -7.43 -9.97 -1.34
N ARG A 54 -7.53 -10.27 -2.64
CA ARG A 54 -8.80 -10.66 -3.25
C ARG A 54 -9.19 -12.06 -2.77
N HIS A 55 -10.47 -12.27 -2.47
CA HIS A 55 -11.05 -13.55 -2.07
C HIS A 55 -11.69 -14.28 -3.26
N SER A 56 -12.06 -13.54 -4.31
CA SER A 56 -12.65 -14.04 -5.55
C SER A 56 -12.02 -13.38 -6.78
N ILE A 57 -12.11 -14.05 -7.94
CA ILE A 57 -11.72 -13.48 -9.24
C ILE A 57 -12.57 -12.26 -9.64
N THR A 58 -13.79 -12.16 -9.11
CA THR A 58 -14.71 -11.05 -9.36
C THR A 58 -14.44 -9.82 -8.49
N ASP A 59 -13.55 -9.92 -7.50
CA ASP A 59 -13.27 -8.82 -6.61
C ASP A 59 -12.57 -7.69 -7.36
N THR A 60 -13.21 -6.52 -7.35
CA THR A 60 -12.66 -5.30 -7.93
C THR A 60 -11.61 -4.64 -7.03
N THR A 61 -11.53 -5.05 -5.77
CA THR A 61 -10.68 -4.47 -4.72
C THR A 61 -10.03 -5.58 -3.90
N GLY A 62 -8.75 -5.43 -3.51
CA GLY A 62 -8.09 -6.35 -2.61
C GLY A 62 -8.01 -5.78 -1.19
N THR A 63 -6.80 -5.73 -0.64
CA THR A 63 -6.55 -5.26 0.74
C THR A 63 -6.80 -3.75 0.84
N VAL A 64 -7.68 -3.35 1.77
CA VAL A 64 -7.96 -1.93 2.09
C VAL A 64 -7.51 -1.62 3.51
N TRP A 65 -6.90 -0.46 3.73
CA TRP A 65 -6.50 0.03 5.06
C TRP A 65 -6.52 1.55 5.15
N PHE A 66 -6.37 2.07 6.36
CA PHE A 66 -6.38 3.50 6.66
C PHE A 66 -5.15 3.90 7.48
N GLU A 67 -4.59 5.09 7.21
CA GLU A 67 -3.42 5.67 7.92
C GLU A 67 -3.63 7.16 8.22
#